data_AF-A0AAW5AJH7-F1
#
_entry.id   AF-A0AAW5AJH7-F1
#
_cell.length_a   1.000
_cell.length_b   1.000
_cell.length_c   1.000
_cell.angle_alpha   90.00
_cell.angle_beta   90.00
_cell.angle_gamma   90.00
#
_symmetry.space_group_name_H-M   'P 1'
#
loop_
_entity.id
_entity.type
_entity.pdbx_description
1 polymer ?
#
loop_
_entity_poly.entity_id
_entity_poly.type
_entity_poly.pdbx_seq_one_letter_code
_entity_poly.pdbx_strand_id
1 'polypeptide(L)'
;MAGDWIKFELTTLDKPEVCQIADLADIDLDAVIGKLMRVWGWFDQQTEKGNAPSVSKKLLDRLVGVTGFCEHMKSVGWMIEVDGVISLPHFDRHNGKTAKNRSLGAKRAATHKASNGKSNAASVTNALAREEKRREDQNPLSAREPVDPRMPSEMTLDWVPDDKLLKTYALHRGLALDLFTEKVRVAFTGHYEPQHQVNTQAEWVSMLVKWVNNDKVRDAASNVTPIRQKPAPASDFDDDDIDWQNGVQS
;
A
#
# COMPACT_ATOMS: atom_id res chain seq x y z
N MET A 1 -26.16 6.75 1.29
CA MET A 1 -24.77 6.33 1.60
C MET A 1 -24.29 5.42 0.49
N ALA A 2 -23.04 5.55 0.04
CA ALA A 2 -22.49 4.63 -0.97
C ALA A 2 -22.39 3.22 -0.39
N GLY A 3 -22.70 2.20 -1.20
CA GLY A 3 -22.57 0.79 -0.82
C GLY A 3 -21.12 0.33 -0.68
N ASP A 4 -20.93 -0.96 -0.43
CA ASP A 4 -19.59 -1.56 -0.37
C ASP A 4 -18.89 -1.44 -1.74
N TRP A 5 -17.59 -1.16 -1.71
CA TRP A 5 -16.77 -0.96 -2.89
C TRP A 5 -15.53 -1.84 -2.83
N ILE A 6 -15.08 -2.28 -4.01
CA ILE A 6 -13.89 -3.12 -4.19
C ILE A 6 -12.86 -2.35 -5.03
N LYS A 7 -11.57 -2.44 -4.66
CA LYS A 7 -10.51 -1.75 -5.40
C LYS A 7 -10.08 -2.58 -6.61
N PHE A 8 -10.44 -2.15 -7.81
CA PHE A 8 -10.09 -2.86 -9.03
C PHE A 8 -8.83 -2.28 -9.70
N GLU A 9 -7.91 -3.16 -10.11
CA GLU A 9 -6.73 -2.79 -10.91
C GLU A 9 -7.08 -2.81 -12.40
N LEU A 10 -7.01 -1.65 -13.07
CA LEU A 10 -7.42 -1.49 -14.48
C LEU A 10 -6.69 -2.41 -15.46
N THR A 11 -5.40 -2.68 -15.22
CA THR A 11 -4.58 -3.58 -16.05
C THR A 11 -5.06 -5.03 -16.01
N THR A 12 -5.95 -5.39 -15.08
CA THR A 12 -6.53 -6.73 -14.97
C THR A 12 -7.38 -7.08 -16.18
N LEU A 13 -7.96 -6.10 -16.87
CA LEU A 13 -8.76 -6.31 -18.08
C LEU A 13 -7.95 -7.04 -19.17
N ASP A 14 -6.65 -6.73 -19.27
CA ASP A 14 -5.77 -7.21 -20.35
C ASP A 14 -4.80 -8.32 -19.91
N LYS A 15 -5.01 -8.87 -18.71
CA LYS A 15 -4.13 -9.90 -18.16
C LYS A 15 -4.29 -11.22 -18.93
N PRO A 16 -3.19 -11.92 -19.26
CA PRO A 16 -3.26 -13.20 -19.97
C PRO A 16 -4.09 -14.25 -19.21
N GLU A 17 -4.20 -14.15 -17.90
CA GLU A 17 -5.06 -14.99 -17.07
C GLU A 17 -6.56 -14.77 -17.37
N VAL A 18 -6.98 -13.54 -17.67
CA VAL A 18 -8.38 -13.26 -18.07
C VAL A 18 -8.67 -13.84 -19.44
N CYS A 19 -7.75 -13.69 -20.39
CA CYS A 19 -7.86 -14.30 -21.72
C CYS A 19 -7.98 -15.83 -21.60
N GLN A 20 -7.14 -16.46 -20.76
CA GLN A 20 -7.19 -17.90 -20.55
C GLN A 20 -8.52 -18.35 -19.91
N ILE A 21 -9.05 -17.61 -18.93
CA ILE A 21 -10.37 -17.92 -18.37
C ILE A 21 -11.46 -17.76 -19.43
N ALA A 22 -11.39 -16.72 -20.27
CA ALA A 22 -12.34 -16.49 -21.36
C ALA A 22 -12.35 -17.67 -22.34
N ASP A 23 -11.17 -18.11 -22.77
CA ASP A 23 -11.00 -19.26 -23.68
C ASP A 23 -11.53 -20.56 -23.06
N LEU A 24 -11.23 -20.81 -21.78
CA LEU A 24 -11.65 -22.04 -21.09
C LEU A 24 -13.16 -22.06 -20.80
N ALA A 25 -13.73 -20.90 -20.46
CA ALA A 25 -15.13 -20.77 -20.11
C ALA A 25 -16.05 -20.51 -21.32
N ASP A 26 -15.47 -20.31 -22.52
CA ASP A 26 -16.16 -19.95 -23.76
C ASP A 26 -17.11 -18.74 -23.58
N ILE A 27 -16.57 -17.68 -22.98
CA ILE A 27 -17.30 -16.43 -22.74
C ILE A 27 -16.43 -15.22 -23.09
N ASP A 28 -17.10 -14.10 -23.36
CA ASP A 28 -16.45 -12.82 -23.63
C ASP A 28 -15.54 -12.34 -22.47
N LEU A 29 -14.43 -11.66 -22.81
CA LEU A 29 -13.46 -11.17 -21.83
C LEU A 29 -14.10 -10.21 -20.81
N ASP A 30 -14.97 -9.30 -21.24
CA ASP A 30 -15.65 -8.37 -20.33
C ASP A 30 -16.63 -9.11 -19.43
N ALA A 31 -17.24 -10.18 -19.93
CA ALA A 31 -18.09 -11.05 -19.12
C ALA A 31 -17.28 -11.75 -18.01
N VAL A 32 -16.05 -12.21 -18.30
CA VAL A 32 -15.16 -12.81 -17.29
C VAL A 32 -14.93 -11.84 -16.12
N ILE A 33 -14.65 -10.57 -16.41
CA ILE A 33 -14.42 -9.53 -15.40
C ILE A 33 -15.61 -9.37 -14.45
N GLY A 34 -16.83 -9.32 -15.00
CA GLY A 34 -18.04 -9.25 -14.18
C GLY A 34 -18.21 -10.49 -13.27
N LYS A 35 -17.87 -11.68 -13.77
CA LYS A 35 -17.94 -12.94 -13.02
C LYS A 35 -16.89 -12.98 -11.91
N LEU A 36 -15.67 -12.54 -12.18
CA LEU A 36 -14.60 -12.38 -11.19
C LEU A 36 -14.99 -11.41 -10.09
N MET A 37 -15.52 -10.23 -10.42
CA MET A 37 -15.98 -9.26 -9.43
C MET A 37 -17.06 -9.84 -8.52
N ARG A 38 -17.92 -10.73 -9.03
CA ARG A 38 -18.93 -11.42 -8.22
C ARG A 38 -18.32 -12.44 -7.26
N VAL A 39 -17.32 -13.22 -7.70
CA VAL A 39 -16.58 -14.14 -6.80
C VAL A 39 -15.82 -13.35 -5.75
N TRP A 40 -15.07 -12.33 -6.14
CA TRP A 40 -14.28 -11.51 -5.23
C TRP A 40 -15.15 -10.77 -4.21
N GLY A 41 -16.27 -10.18 -4.65
CA GLY A 41 -17.22 -9.54 -3.73
C GLY A 41 -17.83 -10.52 -2.75
N TRP A 42 -18.09 -11.76 -3.18
CA TRP A 42 -18.55 -12.82 -2.28
C TRP A 42 -17.48 -13.18 -1.24
N PHE A 43 -16.23 -13.41 -1.66
CA PHE A 43 -15.12 -13.70 -0.74
C PHE A 43 -14.88 -12.56 0.23
N ASP A 44 -14.93 -11.32 -0.25
CA ASP A 44 -14.76 -10.13 0.56
C ASP A 44 -15.81 -10.01 1.67
N GLN A 45 -17.07 -10.30 1.36
CA GLN A 45 -18.16 -10.23 2.34
C GLN A 45 -18.16 -11.41 3.32
N GLN A 46 -17.83 -12.60 2.83
CA GLN A 46 -18.02 -13.85 3.58
C GLN A 46 -16.75 -14.33 4.30
N THR A 47 -15.58 -13.79 3.96
CA THR A 47 -14.29 -14.24 4.52
C THR A 47 -13.46 -13.07 5.04
N GLU A 48 -12.71 -13.28 6.13
CA GLU A 48 -11.79 -12.25 6.68
C GLU A 48 -10.35 -12.44 6.18
N LYS A 49 -9.99 -13.67 5.81
CA LYS A 49 -8.65 -14.06 5.35
C LYS A 49 -8.65 -14.65 3.94
N GLY A 50 -9.75 -14.53 3.19
CA GLY A 50 -9.89 -15.17 1.88
C GLY A 50 -10.15 -16.68 1.91
N ASN A 51 -10.31 -17.29 3.09
CA ASN A 51 -10.57 -18.73 3.26
C ASN A 51 -12.04 -19.01 3.55
N ALA A 52 -12.63 -19.94 2.82
CA ALA A 52 -14.02 -20.36 2.98
C ALA A 52 -14.11 -21.87 3.35
N PRO A 53 -14.11 -22.23 4.64
CA PRO A 53 -14.00 -23.64 5.11
C PRO A 53 -15.22 -24.53 4.82
N SER A 54 -16.23 -24.06 4.10
CA SER A 54 -17.48 -24.80 3.89
C SER A 54 -18.19 -24.45 2.57
N VAL A 55 -17.51 -23.72 1.68
CA VAL A 55 -18.11 -23.30 0.41
C VAL A 55 -17.69 -24.23 -0.71
N SER A 56 -18.67 -24.93 -1.27
CA SER A 56 -18.46 -25.77 -2.42
C SER A 56 -18.23 -24.92 -3.68
N LYS A 57 -17.30 -25.32 -4.55
CA LYS A 57 -17.10 -24.74 -5.89
C LYS A 57 -18.41 -24.63 -6.67
N LYS A 58 -19.29 -25.62 -6.53
CA LYS A 58 -20.64 -25.64 -7.13
C LYS A 58 -21.51 -24.45 -6.69
N LEU A 59 -21.36 -23.95 -5.46
CA LEU A 59 -22.09 -22.77 -5.00
C LEU A 59 -21.59 -21.51 -5.72
N LEU A 60 -20.27 -21.36 -5.85
CA LEU A 60 -19.64 -20.23 -6.53
C LEU A 60 -19.93 -20.25 -8.03
N ASP A 61 -19.83 -21.41 -8.68
CA ASP A 61 -20.19 -21.60 -10.09
C ASP A 61 -21.66 -21.21 -10.36
N ARG A 62 -22.58 -21.59 -9.45
CA ARG A 62 -23.99 -21.17 -9.52
C ARG A 62 -24.16 -19.66 -9.30
N LEU A 63 -23.39 -19.06 -8.40
CA LEU A 63 -23.43 -17.63 -8.11
C LEU A 63 -23.02 -16.80 -9.33
N VAL A 64 -21.97 -17.23 -10.02
CA VAL A 64 -21.53 -16.56 -11.25
C VAL A 64 -22.37 -16.97 -12.45
N GLY A 65 -22.98 -18.16 -12.44
CA GLY A 65 -23.78 -18.69 -13.55
C GLY A 65 -22.92 -19.23 -14.69
N VAL A 66 -21.74 -19.76 -14.37
CA VAL A 66 -20.81 -20.42 -15.32
C VAL A 66 -20.31 -21.69 -14.62
N THR A 67 -20.56 -22.84 -15.23
CA THR A 67 -20.17 -24.13 -14.67
C THR A 67 -18.66 -24.32 -14.82
N GLY A 68 -17.98 -24.74 -13.75
CA GLY A 68 -16.53 -24.94 -13.78
C GLY A 68 -15.71 -23.65 -13.71
N PHE A 69 -16.34 -22.49 -13.48
CA PHE A 69 -15.64 -21.21 -13.39
C PHE A 69 -14.55 -21.21 -12.31
N CYS A 70 -14.82 -21.83 -11.16
CA CYS A 70 -13.81 -22.00 -10.11
C CYS A 70 -12.61 -22.85 -10.56
N GLU A 71 -12.80 -23.86 -11.43
CA GLU A 71 -11.68 -24.65 -11.96
C GLU A 71 -10.84 -23.83 -12.95
N HIS A 72 -11.47 -22.96 -13.76
CA HIS A 72 -10.74 -22.02 -14.62
C HIS A 72 -9.95 -20.98 -13.80
N MET A 73 -10.50 -20.50 -12.68
CA MET A 73 -9.75 -19.64 -11.76
C MET A 73 -8.55 -20.37 -11.13
N LYS A 74 -8.69 -21.68 -10.87
CA LYS A 74 -7.59 -22.51 -10.36
C LYS A 74 -6.50 -22.72 -11.40
N SER A 75 -6.84 -22.93 -12.67
CA SER A 75 -5.84 -23.17 -13.73
C SER A 75 -4.90 -21.97 -13.92
N VAL A 76 -5.40 -20.75 -13.72
CA VAL A 76 -4.60 -19.52 -13.80
C VAL A 76 -4.00 -19.07 -12.45
N GLY A 77 -4.13 -19.90 -11.40
CA GLY A 77 -3.56 -19.62 -10.08
C GLY A 77 -4.26 -18.51 -9.30
N TRP A 78 -5.48 -18.11 -9.68
CA TRP A 78 -6.28 -17.09 -8.99
C TRP A 78 -7.16 -17.66 -7.89
N MET A 79 -7.24 -18.99 -7.81
CA MET A 79 -7.91 -19.74 -6.76
C MET A 79 -7.07 -20.96 -6.42
N ILE A 80 -6.98 -21.31 -5.14
CA ILE A 80 -6.32 -22.53 -4.67
C ILE A 80 -7.31 -23.29 -3.79
N GLU A 81 -7.29 -24.61 -3.91
CA GLU A 81 -8.04 -25.52 -3.07
C GLU A 81 -7.06 -26.45 -2.36
N VAL A 82 -7.00 -26.37 -1.03
CA VAL A 82 -6.18 -27.25 -0.19
C VAL A 82 -7.10 -27.88 0.84
N ASP A 83 -7.11 -29.21 0.94
CA ASP A 83 -7.91 -29.98 1.89
C ASP A 83 -9.41 -29.61 1.91
N GLY A 84 -9.96 -29.27 0.73
CA GLY A 84 -11.35 -28.87 0.57
C GLY A 84 -11.66 -27.42 0.97
N VAL A 85 -10.65 -26.64 1.37
CA VAL A 85 -10.76 -25.21 1.64
C VAL A 85 -10.37 -24.42 0.39
N ILE A 86 -11.30 -23.57 -0.08
CA ILE A 86 -11.04 -22.65 -1.18
C ILE A 86 -10.44 -21.35 -0.62
N SER A 87 -9.35 -20.92 -1.24
CA SER A 87 -8.65 -19.68 -0.93
C SER A 87 -8.33 -18.89 -2.20
N LEU A 88 -8.29 -17.56 -2.08
CA LEU A 88 -7.82 -16.68 -3.16
C LEU A 88 -6.40 -16.22 -2.82
N PRO A 89 -5.35 -16.80 -3.42
CA PRO A 89 -3.97 -16.38 -3.19
C PRO A 89 -3.80 -14.91 -3.59
N HIS A 90 -3.03 -14.17 -2.81
CA HIS A 90 -2.74 -12.75 -3.07
C HIS A 90 -3.99 -11.88 -3.28
N PHE A 91 -5.11 -12.20 -2.62
CA PHE A 91 -6.36 -11.44 -2.71
C PHE A 91 -6.13 -9.92 -2.53
N ASP A 92 -5.29 -9.53 -1.58
CA ASP A 92 -4.94 -8.12 -1.32
C ASP A 92 -4.10 -7.44 -2.43
N ARG A 93 -3.32 -8.22 -3.19
CA ARG A 93 -2.50 -7.72 -4.32
C ARG A 93 -3.38 -7.29 -5.48
N HIS A 94 -4.49 -8.00 -5.67
CA HIS A 94 -5.43 -7.79 -6.76
C HIS A 94 -6.65 -6.93 -6.34
N ASN A 95 -7.01 -6.96 -5.06
CA ASN A 95 -8.04 -6.14 -4.41
C ASN A 95 -7.51 -5.57 -3.08
N GLY A 96 -7.10 -4.31 -3.04
CA GLY A 96 -6.54 -3.75 -1.79
C GLY A 96 -7.55 -3.73 -0.62
N LYS A 97 -7.09 -4.04 0.62
CA LYS A 97 -7.80 -4.14 1.92
C LYS A 97 -9.29 -4.51 1.82
N THR A 98 -9.69 -5.67 2.34
CA THR A 98 -11.07 -6.17 2.22
C THR A 98 -12.17 -5.16 2.64
N ALA A 99 -13.27 -5.08 1.89
CA ALA A 99 -14.39 -4.19 2.19
C ALA A 99 -15.10 -4.58 3.49
N LYS A 100 -15.03 -5.83 3.94
CA LYS A 100 -15.45 -6.23 5.30
C LYS A 100 -14.67 -5.56 6.42
N ASN A 101 -13.34 -5.42 6.30
CA ASN A 101 -12.53 -4.68 7.28
C ASN A 101 -12.92 -3.19 7.31
N ARG A 102 -13.26 -2.61 6.14
CA ARG A 102 -13.77 -1.24 6.05
C ARG A 102 -15.20 -1.11 6.56
N SER A 103 -16.09 -2.06 6.30
CA SER A 103 -17.50 -2.02 6.71
C SER A 103 -17.65 -2.25 8.21
N LEU A 104 -16.82 -3.11 8.82
CA LEU A 104 -16.70 -3.23 10.27
C LEU A 104 -16.13 -1.94 10.90
N GLY A 105 -15.15 -1.32 10.26
CA GLY A 105 -14.65 0.01 10.65
C GLY A 105 -15.73 1.09 10.60
N ALA A 106 -16.50 1.14 9.50
CA ALA A 106 -17.60 2.07 9.31
C ALA A 106 -18.75 1.83 10.31
N LYS A 107 -19.10 0.56 10.58
CA LYS A 107 -20.08 0.20 11.62
C LYS A 107 -19.60 0.63 13.00
N ARG A 108 -18.34 0.39 13.36
CA ARG A 108 -17.74 0.85 14.62
C ARG A 108 -17.74 2.37 14.74
N ALA A 109 -17.34 3.08 13.69
CA ALA A 109 -17.35 4.54 13.64
C ALA A 109 -18.77 5.11 13.73
N ALA A 110 -19.75 4.48 13.08
CA ALA A 110 -21.16 4.85 13.16
C ALA A 110 -21.73 4.63 14.57
N THR A 111 -21.44 3.49 15.22
CA THR A 111 -21.85 3.24 16.61
C THR A 111 -21.20 4.23 17.58
N HIS A 112 -19.94 4.60 17.35
CA HIS A 112 -19.22 5.58 18.18
C HIS A 112 -19.73 7.02 17.98
N LYS A 113 -20.26 7.34 16.79
CA LYS A 113 -20.92 8.63 16.51
C LYS A 113 -22.35 8.66 17.09
N ALA A 114 -23.06 7.53 17.10
CA ALA A 114 -24.39 7.42 17.68
C ALA A 114 -24.39 7.52 19.22
N SER A 115 -23.33 7.05 19.90
CA SER A 115 -23.22 7.16 21.36
C SER A 115 -22.84 8.56 21.86
N ASN A 116 -22.32 9.44 21.00
CA ASN A 116 -21.88 10.80 21.34
C ASN A 116 -22.94 11.89 21.01
N GLY A 117 -24.21 11.51 20.88
CA GLY A 117 -25.32 12.43 20.65
C GLY A 117 -25.68 13.27 21.88
N LYS A 118 -24.77 14.15 22.32
CA LYS A 118 -24.98 15.39 23.10
C LYS A 118 -23.63 15.88 23.63
N SER A 119 -22.90 16.67 22.86
CA SER A 119 -22.15 17.77 23.47
C SER A 119 -21.94 18.88 22.44
N ASN A 120 -22.51 20.05 22.75
CA ASN A 120 -22.10 21.31 22.16
C ASN A 120 -20.88 21.77 22.96
N ALA A 121 -19.68 21.56 22.45
CA ALA A 121 -18.49 22.20 23.02
C ALA A 121 -17.56 22.63 21.89
N ALA A 122 -17.50 23.94 21.68
CA ALA A 122 -16.40 24.56 20.97
C ALA A 122 -15.22 24.64 21.94
N SER A 123 -14.21 23.78 21.77
CA SER A 123 -12.88 24.06 22.29
C SER A 123 -11.83 23.20 21.59
N VAL A 124 -10.78 23.89 21.18
CA VAL A 124 -9.62 23.42 20.44
C VAL A 124 -8.60 22.92 21.46
N THR A 125 -8.21 21.64 21.43
CA THR A 125 -6.87 21.24 21.93
C THR A 125 -6.41 19.91 21.32
N ASN A 126 -5.24 19.95 20.67
CA ASN A 126 -4.39 18.78 20.39
C ASN A 126 -3.86 18.22 21.71
N ALA A 127 -3.98 16.91 21.96
CA ALA A 127 -2.95 16.10 22.63
C ALA A 127 -3.36 14.62 22.74
N LEU A 128 -2.30 13.81 22.78
CA LEU A 128 -2.17 12.36 22.71
C LEU A 128 -2.73 11.57 23.90
N ALA A 129 -2.62 10.25 23.71
CA ALA A 129 -2.46 9.15 24.69
C ALA A 129 -3.71 8.35 25.06
N ARG A 130 -3.80 7.12 24.52
CA ARG A 130 -4.37 6.00 25.28
C ARG A 130 -3.73 4.67 24.94
N GLU A 131 -2.76 4.34 25.78
CA GLU A 131 -2.30 3.00 26.14
C GLU A 131 -3.46 2.16 26.73
N GLU A 132 -3.57 0.88 26.33
CA GLU A 132 -3.83 -0.31 27.19
C GLU A 132 -3.99 -1.56 26.30
N LYS A 133 -3.09 -2.57 26.41
CA LYS A 133 -3.24 -3.80 27.23
C LYS A 133 -4.52 -4.58 26.88
N ARG A 134 -4.53 -5.89 26.54
CA ARG A 134 -3.72 -7.02 27.02
C ARG A 134 -4.13 -8.28 26.25
N ARG A 135 -3.18 -9.09 25.77
CA ARG A 135 -3.12 -10.55 26.02
C ARG A 135 -1.66 -10.96 26.08
N GLU A 136 -1.17 -11.08 27.30
CA GLU A 136 0.00 -11.87 27.65
C GLU A 136 -0.43 -13.34 27.54
N ASP A 137 0.31 -14.15 26.79
CA ASP A 137 0.52 -15.55 27.14
C ASP A 137 2.04 -15.74 27.21
N GLN A 138 2.55 -15.85 28.44
CA GLN A 138 3.87 -16.42 28.76
C GLN A 138 3.79 -17.93 28.41
N ASN A 139 4.79 -18.62 27.88
CA ASN A 139 6.16 -18.86 28.36
C ASN A 139 6.80 -19.94 27.44
N PRO A 140 8.11 -20.31 27.50
CA PRO A 140 9.34 -19.59 27.80
C PRO A 140 10.33 -19.55 26.60
N LEU A 141 11.40 -18.78 26.80
CA LEU A 141 12.66 -18.73 26.05
C LEU A 141 13.24 -20.12 25.68
N SER A 142 13.46 -20.38 24.39
CA SER A 142 14.66 -21.10 23.90
C SER A 142 14.76 -21.01 22.37
N ALA A 143 15.97 -20.69 21.89
CA ALA A 143 16.41 -20.66 20.49
C ALA A 143 15.66 -19.70 19.55
N ARG A 144 16.18 -18.48 19.39
CA ARG A 144 16.01 -17.75 18.12
C ARG A 144 16.67 -18.59 17.04
N GLU A 145 15.89 -19.43 16.38
CA GLU A 145 16.36 -20.10 15.17
C GLU A 145 16.80 -19.02 14.17
N PRO A 146 17.93 -19.22 13.46
CA PRO A 146 18.34 -18.31 12.40
C PRO A 146 17.20 -18.27 11.39
N VAL A 147 16.50 -17.13 11.33
CA VAL A 147 15.45 -16.88 10.34
C VAL A 147 16.09 -17.12 8.98
N ASP A 148 15.58 -18.11 8.24
CA ASP A 148 16.05 -18.42 6.90
C ASP A 148 16.00 -17.12 6.07
N PRO A 149 17.15 -16.62 5.55
CA PRO A 149 17.21 -15.37 4.80
C PRO A 149 16.27 -15.32 3.58
N ARG A 150 15.76 -16.48 3.14
CA ARG A 150 14.84 -16.64 2.02
C ARG A 150 13.36 -16.62 2.41
N MET A 151 13.03 -16.70 3.70
CA MET A 151 11.64 -16.66 4.13
C MET A 151 11.12 -15.22 4.09
N PRO A 152 9.99 -14.95 3.40
CA PRO A 152 9.40 -13.61 3.39
C PRO A 152 8.92 -13.22 4.79
N SER A 153 9.35 -12.05 5.28
CA SER A 153 8.98 -11.52 6.59
C SER A 153 8.51 -10.07 6.48
N GLU A 154 7.56 -9.69 7.34
CA GLU A 154 7.17 -8.30 7.51
C GLU A 154 8.27 -7.48 8.20
N MET A 155 8.25 -6.17 7.99
CA MET A 155 9.14 -5.26 8.71
C MET A 155 8.72 -5.15 10.17
N THR A 156 9.65 -5.36 11.09
CA THR A 156 9.46 -5.16 12.53
C THR A 156 10.30 -4.00 13.03
N LEU A 157 9.90 -3.34 14.12
CA LEU A 157 10.67 -2.24 14.70
C LEU A 157 12.06 -2.68 15.17
N ASP A 158 12.15 -3.93 15.64
CA ASP A 158 13.39 -4.58 16.09
C ASP A 158 14.17 -5.25 14.95
N TRP A 159 13.77 -5.02 13.69
CA TRP A 159 14.44 -5.60 12.54
C TRP A 159 15.90 -5.12 12.45
N VAL A 160 16.80 -6.07 12.19
CA VAL A 160 18.23 -5.81 11.99
C VAL A 160 18.64 -6.34 10.61
N PRO A 161 19.37 -5.55 9.81
CA PRO A 161 19.90 -6.04 8.54
C PRO A 161 20.92 -7.16 8.78
N ASP A 162 20.93 -8.16 7.91
CA ASP A 162 22.01 -9.15 7.92
C ASP A 162 23.35 -8.49 7.51
N ASP A 163 24.36 -8.63 8.35
CA ASP A 163 25.67 -7.98 8.18
C ASP A 163 26.35 -8.36 6.86
N LYS A 164 26.23 -9.62 6.44
CA LYS A 164 26.88 -10.10 5.21
C LYS A 164 26.19 -9.49 4.00
N LEU A 165 24.86 -9.55 3.95
CA LEU A 165 24.08 -8.91 2.90
C LEU A 165 24.35 -7.40 2.88
N LEU A 166 24.29 -6.71 4.01
CA LEU A 166 24.49 -5.26 4.06
C LEU A 166 25.86 -4.85 3.50
N LYS A 167 26.93 -5.54 3.90
CA LYS A 167 28.28 -5.30 3.37
C LYS A 167 28.36 -5.49 1.85
N THR A 168 27.77 -6.57 1.33
CA THR A 168 27.79 -6.86 -0.11
C THR A 168 27.02 -5.83 -0.92
N TYR A 169 25.81 -5.46 -0.50
CA TYR A 169 24.96 -4.50 -1.21
C TYR A 169 25.49 -3.06 -1.10
N ALA A 170 26.04 -2.67 0.06
CA ALA A 170 26.68 -1.37 0.24
C ALA A 170 27.92 -1.22 -0.65
N LEU A 171 28.78 -2.25 -0.70
CA LEU A 171 29.95 -2.28 -1.58
C LEU A 171 29.55 -2.14 -3.05
N HIS A 172 28.53 -2.88 -3.49
CA HIS A 172 28.03 -2.81 -4.87
C HIS A 172 27.47 -1.42 -5.24
N ARG A 173 27.02 -0.63 -4.26
CA ARG A 173 26.52 0.74 -4.44
C ARG A 173 27.56 1.82 -4.14
N GLY A 174 28.79 1.45 -3.78
CA GLY A 174 29.84 2.40 -3.41
C GLY A 174 29.52 3.22 -2.14
N LEU A 175 28.74 2.64 -1.22
CA LEU A 175 28.40 3.27 0.06
C LEU A 175 29.31 2.76 1.17
N ALA A 176 29.77 3.68 2.01
CA ALA A 176 30.51 3.35 3.22
C ALA A 176 29.55 2.88 4.33
N LEU A 177 30.02 1.97 5.19
CA LEU A 177 29.19 1.32 6.21
C LEU A 177 28.80 2.26 7.37
N ASP A 178 29.55 3.34 7.55
CA ASP A 178 29.30 4.41 8.52
C ASP A 178 27.99 5.16 8.26
N LEU A 179 27.50 5.17 7.02
CA LEU A 179 26.21 5.77 6.65
C LEU A 179 25.02 4.98 7.21
N PHE A 180 25.19 3.70 7.53
CA PHE A 180 24.13 2.82 8.06
C PHE A 180 24.06 2.92 9.58
N THR A 181 23.77 4.12 10.08
CA THR A 181 23.64 4.37 11.51
C THR A 181 22.34 3.82 12.10
N GLU A 182 22.30 3.66 13.42
CA GLU A 182 21.10 3.29 14.17
C GLU A 182 19.90 4.20 13.84
N LYS A 183 20.14 5.51 13.69
CA LYS A 183 19.10 6.49 13.36
C LYS A 183 18.46 6.22 11.99
N VAL A 184 19.30 5.88 11.01
CA VAL A 184 18.86 5.53 9.66
C VAL A 184 18.07 4.22 9.69
N ARG A 185 18.49 3.23 10.48
CA ARG A 185 17.73 1.98 10.66
C ARG A 185 16.36 2.24 11.30
N VAL A 186 16.29 3.02 12.37
CA VAL A 186 15.02 3.33 13.04
C VAL A 186 14.08 4.12 12.14
N ALA A 187 14.60 5.09 11.38
CA ALA A 187 13.81 5.76 10.35
C ALA A 187 13.32 4.75 9.32
N PHE A 188 14.19 3.82 8.91
CA PHE A 188 13.88 2.76 7.97
C PHE A 188 12.74 1.86 8.40
N THR A 189 12.87 1.28 9.59
CA THR A 189 11.86 0.39 10.16
C THR A 189 10.56 1.14 10.43
N GLY A 190 10.63 2.37 10.96
CA GLY A 190 9.44 3.19 11.22
C GLY A 190 8.64 3.60 9.98
N HIS A 191 9.29 3.71 8.81
CA HIS A 191 8.59 3.99 7.56
C HIS A 191 7.88 2.74 6.99
N TYR A 192 8.50 1.56 7.12
CA TYR A 192 8.02 0.33 6.47
C TYR A 192 7.18 -0.58 7.37
N GLU A 193 7.32 -0.51 8.69
CA GLU A 193 6.46 -1.23 9.66
C GLU A 193 4.96 -1.00 9.40
N PRO A 194 4.45 0.23 9.22
CA PRO A 194 3.01 0.44 9.01
C PRO A 194 2.54 0.07 7.60
N GLN A 195 3.47 -0.23 6.68
CA GLN A 195 3.13 -0.59 5.30
C GLN A 195 2.71 -2.05 5.16
N HIS A 196 3.01 -2.90 6.16
CA HIS A 196 2.74 -4.34 6.15
C HIS A 196 3.22 -5.03 4.86
N GLN A 197 4.30 -4.51 4.27
CA GLN A 197 4.95 -5.15 3.13
C GLN A 197 5.71 -6.37 3.66
N VAL A 198 5.66 -7.47 2.90
CA VAL A 198 6.40 -8.69 3.19
C VAL A 198 7.51 -8.80 2.15
N ASN A 199 8.76 -8.85 2.60
CA ASN A 199 9.90 -9.09 1.72
C ASN A 199 10.87 -10.09 2.36
N THR A 200 11.74 -10.66 1.54
CA THR A 200 12.89 -11.42 2.02
C THR A 200 13.92 -10.51 2.68
N GLN A 201 14.82 -11.09 3.48
CA GLN A 201 15.89 -10.33 4.14
C GLN A 201 16.78 -9.59 3.13
N ALA A 202 17.07 -10.22 1.99
CA ALA A 202 17.87 -9.61 0.92
C ALA A 202 17.18 -8.40 0.28
N GLU A 203 15.86 -8.47 0.08
CA GLU A 203 15.08 -7.36 -0.45
C GLU A 203 15.02 -6.20 0.54
N TRP A 204 14.80 -6.47 1.83
CA TRP A 204 14.83 -5.43 2.87
C TRP A 204 16.18 -4.71 2.94
N VAL A 205 17.28 -5.47 2.92
CA VAL A 205 18.64 -4.89 2.88
C VAL A 205 18.87 -4.07 1.61
N SER A 206 18.45 -4.57 0.45
CA SER A 206 18.54 -3.84 -0.82
C SER A 206 17.76 -2.51 -0.79
N MET A 207 16.57 -2.52 -0.19
CA MET A 207 15.75 -1.32 0.00
C MET A 207 16.42 -0.32 0.96
N LEU A 208 17.00 -0.79 2.06
CA LEU A 208 17.76 0.05 2.99
C LEU A 208 18.94 0.74 2.29
N VAL A 209 19.74 -0.02 1.54
CA VAL A 209 20.87 0.51 0.77
C VAL A 209 20.40 1.53 -0.27
N LYS A 210 19.29 1.27 -0.97
CA LYS A 210 18.70 2.22 -1.92
C LYS A 210 18.25 3.51 -1.23
N TRP A 211 17.61 3.40 -0.06
CA TRP A 211 17.19 4.57 0.71
C TRP A 211 18.41 5.41 1.10
N VAL A 212 19.43 4.82 1.73
CA VAL A 212 20.65 5.55 2.13
C VAL A 212 21.33 6.23 0.93
N ASN A 213 21.39 5.56 -0.22
CA ASN A 213 21.92 6.16 -1.44
C ASN A 213 21.13 7.41 -1.86
N ASN A 214 19.79 7.32 -1.85
CA ASN A 214 18.94 8.44 -2.20
C ASN A 214 19.06 9.60 -1.20
N ASP A 215 19.22 9.28 0.09
CA ASP A 215 19.42 10.27 1.15
C ASP A 215 20.73 11.03 0.94
N LYS A 216 21.83 10.30 0.69
CA LYS A 216 23.13 10.88 0.34
C LYS A 216 23.06 11.79 -0.90
N VAL A 217 22.34 11.37 -1.93
CA VAL A 217 22.15 12.18 -3.16
C VAL A 217 21.33 13.43 -2.87
N ARG A 218 20.31 13.34 -2.02
CA ARG A 218 19.48 14.48 -1.59
C ARG A 218 20.28 15.47 -0.75
N ASP A 219 21.09 14.98 0.19
CA ASP A 219 21.99 15.81 0.99
C ASP A 219 23.07 16.49 0.13
N ALA A 220 23.57 15.81 -0.90
CA ALA A 220 24.48 16.44 -1.86
C ALA A 220 23.78 17.53 -2.69
N ALA A 221 22.51 17.34 -3.06
CA ALA A 221 21.75 18.30 -3.86
C ALA A 221 21.27 19.53 -3.07
N SER A 222 20.87 19.36 -1.81
CA SER A 222 20.43 20.46 -0.93
C SER A 222 21.56 21.47 -0.65
N ASN A 223 22.80 20.99 -0.62
CA ASN A 223 23.99 21.83 -0.49
C ASN A 223 24.32 22.66 -1.75
N VAL A 224 23.67 22.41 -2.90
CA VAL A 224 24.01 23.03 -4.21
C VAL A 224 22.89 23.96 -4.71
N THR A 225 22.02 24.49 -3.86
CA THR A 225 20.94 25.40 -4.30
C THR A 225 21.52 26.72 -4.85
N PRO A 226 21.41 27.05 -6.16
CA PRO A 226 21.92 28.32 -6.66
C PRO A 226 21.05 29.47 -6.18
N ILE A 227 21.69 30.53 -5.66
CA ILE A 227 21.02 31.77 -5.26
C ILE A 227 20.37 32.36 -6.52
N ARG A 228 19.03 32.34 -6.58
CA ARG A 228 18.27 33.04 -7.62
C ARG A 228 18.41 34.54 -7.39
N GLN A 229 19.31 35.20 -8.13
CA GLN A 229 19.37 36.65 -8.18
C GLN A 229 18.03 37.17 -8.72
N LYS A 230 17.31 37.95 -7.92
CA LYS A 230 16.08 38.61 -8.34
C LYS A 230 16.47 39.74 -9.31
N PRO A 231 15.93 39.81 -10.53
CA PRO A 231 16.16 40.96 -11.40
C PRO A 231 15.62 42.21 -10.71
N ALA A 232 16.39 43.30 -10.78
CA ALA A 232 16.01 44.60 -10.22
C ALA A 232 14.66 45.05 -10.81
N PRO A 233 13.78 45.70 -10.01
CA PRO A 233 12.53 46.23 -10.54
C PRO A 233 12.85 47.26 -11.63
N ALA A 234 12.32 47.05 -12.83
CA ALA A 234 12.36 48.03 -13.89
C ALA A 234 11.69 49.31 -13.39
N SER A 235 12.41 50.43 -13.50
CA SER A 235 11.86 51.76 -13.31
C SER A 235 11.13 52.15 -14.60
N ASP A 236 9.81 51.99 -14.62
CA ASP A 236 8.94 52.61 -15.64
C ASP A 236 8.83 54.11 -15.32
N PHE A 237 9.91 54.85 -15.57
CA PHE A 237 9.89 56.31 -15.65
C PHE A 237 10.32 56.67 -17.06
N ASP A 238 9.36 56.75 -17.98
CA ASP A 238 9.56 57.32 -19.31
C ASP A 238 9.71 58.84 -19.15
N ASP A 239 10.96 59.32 -19.18
CA ASP A 239 11.35 60.73 -19.01
C ASP A 239 11.15 61.58 -20.30
N ASP A 240 10.51 61.01 -21.33
CA ASP A 240 10.33 61.62 -22.66
C ASP A 240 8.87 62.00 -22.99
N ASP A 241 7.94 61.96 -22.03
CA ASP A 241 6.54 62.30 -22.27
C ASP A 241 6.29 63.83 -22.23
N ILE A 242 6.53 64.50 -23.36
CA ILE A 242 6.37 65.96 -23.56
C ILE A 242 4.99 66.30 -24.16
N ASP A 243 3.96 65.47 -23.94
CA ASP A 243 2.62 65.70 -24.52
C ASP A 243 1.85 66.87 -23.86
N TRP A 244 2.42 67.49 -22.80
CA TRP A 244 1.81 68.63 -22.10
C TRP A 244 2.19 70.01 -22.65
N GLN A 245 3.10 70.12 -23.64
CA GLN A 245 3.63 71.42 -24.09
C GLN A 245 2.93 72.07 -25.31
N ASN A 246 2.02 71.39 -26.01
CA ASN A 246 1.38 71.98 -27.19
C ASN A 246 -0.10 72.29 -26.97
N GLY A 247 -0.37 73.45 -26.36
CA GLY A 247 -1.68 74.09 -26.44
C GLY A 247 -1.81 74.93 -27.72
N VAL A 248 -2.96 74.87 -28.40
CA VAL A 248 -3.44 75.90 -29.34
C VAL A 248 -4.98 75.82 -29.35
N GLN A 249 -5.69 76.70 -28.64
CA GLN A 249 -6.28 77.94 -29.18
C GLN A 249 -7.03 77.80 -30.51
N SER A 250 -8.37 77.79 -30.44
CA SER A 250 -9.25 78.69 -31.20
C SER A 250 -10.61 78.76 -30.50
#